data_AF-A0A8C3MV36-F1
#
_entry.id   AF-A0A8C3MV36-F1
#
_cell.length_a   1.000
_cell.length_b   1.000
_cell.length_c   1.000
_cell.angle_alpha   90.00
_cell.angle_beta   90.00
_cell.angle_gamma   90.00
#
_symmetry.space_group_name_H-M   'P 1'
#
loop_
_entity.id
_entity.type
_entity.pdbx_description
1 polymer ?
#
loop_
_entity_poly.entity_id
_entity_poly.type
_entity_poly.pdbx_seq_one_letter_code
_entity_poly.pdbx_strand_id
1 'polypeptide(L)'
;MLLRLVPEFELRRDVLPWLAERGCAAALDTSENSSALYVVNVERNGKIIYTWKGNQGNTHIGLYDLQTKQNEHLYMFEKNLHIISCSINNERTLLAVSFCQYTEEERATQLLQSVSKYLTLLIEIHPINNVRVLKAVDSCVRVQVKYPTNLKISLFNLLC
;
A
#
# COMPACT_ATOMS: atom_id res chain seq x y z
N MET A 1 33.09 -20.65 5.18
CA MET A 1 32.58 -19.41 5.80
C MET A 1 31.24 -19.09 5.15
N LEU A 2 30.14 -19.20 5.89
CA LEU A 2 28.79 -18.94 5.38
C LEU A 2 28.46 -17.45 5.61
N LEU A 3 28.17 -16.72 4.54
CA LEU A 3 27.66 -15.35 4.64
C LEU A 3 26.22 -15.41 5.13
N ARG A 4 25.97 -14.94 6.37
CA ARG A 4 24.62 -14.85 6.94
C ARG A 4 24.04 -13.48 6.57
N LEU A 5 23.20 -13.45 5.55
CA LEU A 5 22.40 -12.27 5.21
C LEU A 5 21.32 -12.10 6.27
N VAL A 6 21.37 -10.98 7.01
CA VAL A 6 20.33 -10.60 7.97
C VAL A 6 19.50 -9.50 7.33
N PRO A 7 18.17 -9.66 7.21
CA PRO A 7 17.33 -8.65 6.59
C PRO A 7 17.24 -7.40 7.48
N GLU A 8 17.44 -6.24 6.87
CA GLU A 8 17.32 -4.93 7.53
C GLU A 8 15.88 -4.61 7.97
N PHE A 9 14.89 -5.28 7.37
CA PHE A 9 13.47 -5.15 7.66
C PHE A 9 12.74 -6.49 7.61
N GLU A 10 11.86 -6.72 8.58
CA GLU A 10 10.92 -7.83 8.62
C GLU A 10 9.57 -7.37 9.19
N LEU A 11 8.47 -7.61 8.48
CA LEU A 11 7.12 -7.22 8.92
C LEU A 11 6.78 -7.72 10.34
N ARG A 12 7.12 -8.98 10.64
CA ARG A 12 6.83 -9.59 11.95
C ARG A 12 7.58 -8.91 13.09
N ARG A 13 8.80 -8.44 12.84
CA ARG A 13 9.65 -7.81 13.85
C ARG A 13 9.37 -6.31 13.97
N ASP A 14 9.28 -5.65 12.82
CA ASP A 14 9.35 -4.20 12.73
C ASP A 14 7.97 -3.53 12.66
N VAL A 15 6.90 -4.26 12.30
CA VAL A 15 5.54 -3.72 12.11
C VAL A 15 4.52 -4.35 13.06
N LEU A 16 4.56 -5.67 13.21
CA LEU A 16 3.56 -6.43 13.97
C LEU A 16 3.39 -5.95 15.43
N PRO A 17 4.46 -5.65 16.20
CA PRO A 17 4.31 -5.12 17.56
C PRO A 17 3.57 -3.78 17.59
N TRP A 18 3.87 -2.90 16.64
CA TRP A 18 3.24 -1.58 16.52
C TRP A 18 1.75 -1.66 16.18
N LEU A 19 1.34 -2.66 15.40
CA LEU A 19 -0.07 -2.96 15.11
C LEU A 19 -0.78 -3.58 16.32
N ALA A 20 -0.10 -4.46 17.07
CA ALA A 20 -0.64 -5.10 18.27
C ALA A 20 -0.99 -4.08 19.35
N GLU A 21 -0.11 -3.12 19.61
CA GLU A 21 -0.34 -2.00 20.55
C GLU A 21 -1.58 -1.17 20.21
N ARG A 22 -2.01 -1.20 18.94
CA ARG A 22 -3.17 -0.46 18.42
C ARG A 22 -4.43 -1.31 18.31
N GLY A 23 -4.42 -2.53 18.83
CA GLY A 23 -5.58 -3.43 18.82
C GLY A 23 -5.95 -3.96 17.43
N CYS A 24 -5.01 -3.94 16.47
CA CYS A 24 -5.24 -4.46 15.12
C CYS A 24 -5.10 -6.00 15.09
N ALA A 25 -6.01 -6.71 15.76
CA ALA A 25 -5.99 -8.16 15.89
C ALA A 25 -6.03 -8.90 14.54
N ALA A 26 -6.72 -8.36 13.54
CA ALA A 26 -6.77 -8.93 12.19
C ALA A 26 -5.41 -8.97 11.47
N ALA A 27 -4.43 -8.17 11.90
CA ALA A 27 -3.05 -8.23 11.40
C ALA A 27 -2.19 -9.31 12.10
N LEU A 28 -2.69 -9.88 13.20
CA LEU A 28 -2.01 -10.92 14.00
C LEU A 28 -2.41 -12.34 13.62
N ASP A 29 -3.43 -12.50 12.77
CA ASP A 29 -3.83 -13.79 12.21
C ASP A 29 -2.70 -14.34 11.34
N THR A 30 -1.89 -15.18 11.97
CA THR A 30 -0.63 -15.76 11.48
C THR A 30 -0.85 -17.06 10.72
N SER A 31 -2.12 -17.41 10.42
CA SER A 31 -2.44 -18.44 9.44
C SER A 31 -1.68 -18.10 8.16
N GLU A 32 -0.83 -19.00 7.71
CA GLU A 32 0.11 -18.79 6.58
C GLU A 32 -0.58 -18.39 5.26
N ASN A 33 -1.92 -18.43 5.22
CA ASN A 33 -2.76 -18.06 4.09
C ASN A 33 -3.49 -16.70 4.26
N SER A 34 -3.30 -15.98 5.37
CA SER A 34 -3.89 -14.65 5.55
C SER A 34 -2.96 -13.59 4.97
N SER A 35 -3.20 -13.22 3.71
CA SER A 35 -2.56 -12.12 2.97
C SER A 35 -2.91 -10.73 3.54
N ALA A 36 -3.10 -10.62 4.85
CA ALA A 36 -3.57 -9.40 5.49
C ALA A 36 -2.46 -8.36 5.56
N LEU A 37 -1.23 -8.75 5.93
CA LEU A 37 -0.08 -7.86 6.12
C LEU A 37 1.05 -8.16 5.11
N TYR A 38 1.35 -7.22 4.22
CA TYR A 38 2.42 -7.39 3.23
C TYR A 38 2.99 -6.04 2.75
N VAL A 39 4.24 -6.08 2.26
CA VAL A 39 4.92 -4.93 1.65
C VAL A 39 4.41 -4.71 0.24
N VAL A 40 4.10 -3.45 -0.11
CA VAL A 40 3.60 -3.05 -1.43
C VAL A 40 4.58 -2.19 -2.20
N ASN A 41 5.53 -1.54 -1.52
CA ASN A 41 6.61 -0.80 -2.16
C ASN A 41 7.78 -0.50 -1.21
N VAL A 42 8.95 -0.24 -1.79
CA VAL A 42 10.11 0.33 -1.10
C VAL A 42 10.53 1.59 -1.85
N GLU A 43 10.43 2.72 -1.18
CA GLU A 43 10.80 4.02 -1.72
C GLU A 43 12.32 4.23 -1.70
N ARG A 44 12.82 5.08 -2.61
CA ARG A 44 14.27 5.34 -2.75
C ARG A 44 14.92 5.93 -1.50
N ASN A 45 14.14 6.61 -0.66
CA ASN A 45 14.60 7.18 0.60
C ASN A 45 14.65 6.16 1.75
N GLY A 46 14.45 4.86 1.46
CA GLY A 46 14.47 3.79 2.45
C GLY A 46 13.17 3.65 3.23
N LYS A 47 12.08 4.29 2.79
CA LYS A 47 10.76 4.06 3.40
C LYS A 47 10.09 2.85 2.79
N ILE A 48 9.49 2.04 3.63
CA ILE A 48 8.80 0.81 3.24
C ILE A 48 7.31 1.04 3.39
N ILE A 49 6.56 0.81 2.33
CA ILE A 49 5.10 0.92 2.34
C ILE A 49 4.54 -0.49 2.48
N TYR A 50 3.67 -0.68 3.45
CA TYR A 50 3.01 -1.96 3.72
C TYR A 50 1.51 -1.74 3.90
N THR A 51 0.76 -2.83 3.90
CA THR A 51 -0.70 -2.78 4.08
C THR A 51 -1.13 -3.74 5.18
N TRP A 52 -2.25 -3.47 5.84
CA TRP A 52 -2.89 -4.43 6.74
C TRP A 52 -4.42 -4.38 6.63
N LYS A 53 -5.09 -5.46 7.03
CA LYS A 53 -6.55 -5.51 7.15
C LYS A 53 -7.00 -5.09 8.53
N GLY A 54 -8.00 -4.21 8.58
CA GLY A 54 -8.68 -3.81 9.81
C GLY A 54 -9.89 -4.69 10.11
N ASN A 55 -10.41 -4.61 11.33
CA ASN A 55 -11.47 -5.48 11.83
C ASN A 55 -12.83 -5.30 11.12
N GLN A 56 -13.04 -4.19 10.41
CA GLN A 56 -14.29 -3.86 9.70
C GLN A 56 -14.22 -4.12 8.19
N GLY A 57 -13.25 -4.90 7.73
CA GLY A 57 -13.02 -5.09 6.28
C GLY A 57 -12.33 -3.90 5.62
N ASN A 58 -11.81 -2.96 6.40
CA ASN A 58 -11.03 -1.82 5.91
C ASN A 58 -9.62 -2.26 5.53
N THR A 59 -9.03 -1.55 4.57
CA THR A 59 -7.63 -1.76 4.16
C THR A 59 -6.82 -0.53 4.53
N HIS A 60 -5.78 -0.75 5.33
CA HIS A 60 -4.88 0.30 5.78
C HIS A 60 -3.57 0.26 5.01
N ILE A 61 -2.95 1.43 4.87
CA ILE A 61 -1.63 1.60 4.29
C ILE A 61 -0.75 2.24 5.36
N GLY A 62 0.40 1.62 5.60
CA GLY A 62 1.40 2.07 6.55
C GLY A 62 2.71 2.41 5.87
N LEU A 63 3.49 3.22 6.59
CA LEU A 63 4.81 3.64 6.21
C LEU A 63 5.77 3.29 7.35
N TYR A 64 6.84 2.58 7.02
CA TYR A 64 7.94 2.31 7.92
C TYR A 64 9.19 3.06 7.45
N ASP A 65 9.87 3.74 8.36
CA ASP A 65 11.11 4.45 8.07
C ASP A 65 12.31 3.63 8.55
N LEU A 66 13.15 3.16 7.62
CA LEU A 66 14.32 2.34 7.95
C LEU A 66 15.34 3.06 8.84
N GLN A 67 15.43 4.39 8.78
CA GLN A 67 16.40 5.17 9.54
C GLN A 67 15.93 5.40 10.98
N THR A 68 14.68 5.83 11.15
CA THR A 68 14.13 6.14 12.48
C THR A 68 13.51 4.94 13.18
N LYS A 69 13.30 3.84 12.45
CA LYS A 69 12.65 2.61 12.93
C LYS A 69 11.22 2.85 13.43
N GLN A 70 10.54 3.86 12.87
CA GLN A 70 9.18 4.25 13.25
C GLN A 70 8.16 3.79 12.21
N ASN A 71 6.97 3.45 12.69
CA ASN A 71 5.79 3.16 11.89
C ASN A 71 4.79 4.31 11.95
N GLU A 72 4.12 4.54 10.83
CA GLU A 72 3.11 5.57 10.67
C GLU A 72 1.93 5.02 9.86
N HIS A 73 0.70 5.35 10.27
CA HIS A 73 -0.49 5.07 9.47
C HIS A 73 -0.66 6.18 8.43
N LEU A 74 -0.67 5.81 7.15
CA LEU A 74 -0.68 6.75 6.04
C LEU A 74 -2.09 7.03 5.52
N TYR A 75 -2.86 5.97 5.24
CA TYR A 75 -4.16 6.09 4.62
C TYR A 75 -5.02 4.86 4.90
N MET A 76 -6.34 5.04 4.90
CA MET A 76 -7.32 3.96 5.08
C MET A 76 -8.37 3.99 3.97
N PHE A 77 -8.65 2.82 3.42
CA PHE A 77 -9.83 2.55 2.61
C PHE A 77 -10.90 1.87 3.45
N GLU A 78 -12.12 2.38 3.40
CA GLU A 78 -13.33 1.78 4.00
C GLU A 78 -13.85 0.60 3.16
N LYS A 79 -12.94 -0.16 2.54
CA LYS A 79 -13.22 -1.31 1.69
C LYS A 79 -12.11 -2.32 1.80
N ASN A 80 -12.44 -3.58 1.53
CA ASN A 80 -11.48 -4.67 1.47
C ASN A 80 -10.84 -4.68 0.08
N LEU A 81 -9.64 -4.09 -0.03
CA LEU A 81 -8.93 -3.93 -1.29
C LEU A 81 -7.63 -4.75 -1.29
N HIS A 82 -7.35 -5.48 -2.36
CA HIS A 82 -6.04 -6.09 -2.54
C HIS A 82 -5.11 -5.12 -3.27
N ILE A 83 -4.28 -4.39 -2.51
CA ILE A 83 -3.34 -3.40 -3.04
C ILE A 83 -2.14 -4.12 -3.65
N ILE A 84 -1.74 -3.70 -4.84
CA ILE A 84 -0.66 -4.33 -5.61
C ILE A 84 0.58 -3.42 -5.64
N SER A 85 0.35 -2.11 -5.72
CA SER A 85 1.41 -1.12 -5.80
C SER A 85 0.96 0.14 -5.08
N CYS A 86 1.91 0.81 -4.43
CA CYS A 86 1.66 2.04 -3.72
C CYS A 86 2.91 2.93 -3.78
N SER A 87 2.76 4.23 -3.98
CA SER A 87 3.88 5.18 -3.90
C SER A 87 3.43 6.51 -3.36
N ILE A 88 4.34 7.18 -2.65
CA ILE A 88 4.07 8.44 -1.94
C ILE A 88 5.06 9.53 -2.36
N ASN A 89 4.59 10.76 -2.50
CA ASN A 89 5.49 11.89 -2.71
C ASN A 89 6.30 12.23 -1.45
N ASN A 90 7.37 13.01 -1.61
CA ASN A 90 8.26 13.38 -0.51
C ASN A 90 7.55 14.18 0.58
N GLU A 91 6.63 15.06 0.18
CA GLU A 91 5.85 15.91 1.08
C GLU A 91 4.77 15.13 1.82
N ARG A 92 4.53 13.85 1.47
CA ARG A 92 3.50 12.98 2.05
C ARG A 92 2.09 13.53 1.94
N THR A 93 1.82 14.20 0.82
CA THR A 93 0.52 14.80 0.51
C THR A 93 -0.24 14.02 -0.56
N LEU A 94 0.48 13.27 -1.40
CA LEU A 94 -0.06 12.52 -2.52
C LEU A 94 0.30 11.03 -2.42
N LEU A 95 -0.71 10.20 -2.64
CA LEU A 95 -0.62 8.75 -2.66
C LEU A 95 -1.11 8.24 -4.01
N ALA A 96 -0.28 7.50 -4.72
CA ALA A 96 -0.74 6.71 -5.85
C ALA A 96 -0.83 5.25 -5.46
N VAL A 97 -1.98 4.63 -5.71
CA VAL A 97 -2.28 3.28 -5.26
C VAL A 97 -3.02 2.52 -6.34
N SER A 98 -2.57 1.29 -6.58
CA SER A 98 -3.18 0.37 -7.54
C SER A 98 -3.66 -0.87 -6.82
N PHE A 99 -4.89 -1.31 -7.09
CA PHE A 99 -5.50 -2.46 -6.44
C PHE A 99 -6.40 -3.25 -7.40
N CYS A 100 -6.60 -4.54 -7.10
CA CYS A 100 -7.59 -5.36 -7.80
C CYS A 100 -9.01 -4.93 -7.42
N GLN A 101 -9.86 -4.69 -8.42
CA GLN A 101 -11.31 -4.67 -8.24
C GLN A 101 -11.82 -6.10 -8.34
N TYR A 102 -12.39 -6.61 -7.25
CA TYR A 102 -13.24 -7.80 -7.29
C TYR A 102 -14.66 -7.34 -6.99
N THR A 103 -15.61 -7.60 -7.88
CA THR A 103 -17.03 -7.44 -7.53
C THR A 103 -17.56 -8.76 -6.99
N GLU A 104 -18.40 -8.73 -5.95
CA GLU A 104 -18.95 -9.97 -5.37
C GLU A 104 -19.83 -10.75 -6.37
N GLU A 105 -20.41 -10.07 -7.36
CA GLU A 105 -21.20 -10.66 -8.45
C GLU A 105 -20.36 -11.53 -9.42
N GLU A 106 -19.05 -11.26 -9.57
CA GLU A 106 -18.16 -12.02 -10.47
C GLU A 106 -17.76 -13.39 -9.93
N ARG A 107 -18.03 -13.70 -8.65
CA ARG A 107 -17.75 -15.03 -8.07
C ARG A 107 -18.71 -16.12 -8.57
N ALA A 108 -19.90 -15.75 -9.05
CA ALA A 108 -20.89 -16.71 -9.56
C ALA A 108 -20.67 -17.09 -11.04
N THR A 109 -19.93 -16.27 -11.79
CA THR A 109 -19.84 -16.34 -13.26
C THR A 109 -18.42 -16.68 -13.74
N GLN A 110 -17.70 -17.52 -13.00
CA GLN A 110 -16.28 -17.83 -13.20
C GLN A 110 -15.91 -18.60 -14.50
N LEU A 111 -16.86 -18.91 -15.39
CA LEU A 111 -16.60 -19.74 -16.56
C LEU A 111 -16.37 -18.97 -17.88
N LEU A 112 -16.69 -17.67 -17.97
CA LEU A 112 -16.58 -16.93 -19.25
C LEU A 112 -16.00 -15.51 -19.05
N GLN A 113 -14.66 -15.43 -19.11
CA GLN A 113 -13.81 -14.25 -19.38
C GLN A 113 -13.78 -13.11 -18.33
N SER A 114 -12.64 -12.68 -17.77
CA SER A 114 -11.26 -12.42 -18.25
C SER A 114 -10.97 -10.93 -18.53
N VAL A 115 -11.01 -10.09 -17.50
CA VAL A 115 -9.95 -9.09 -17.22
C VAL A 115 -10.02 -8.83 -15.72
N SER A 116 -8.97 -9.09 -14.95
CA SER A 116 -8.89 -8.50 -13.61
C SER A 116 -8.89 -6.98 -13.80
N LYS A 117 -9.97 -6.30 -13.42
CA LYS A 117 -10.04 -4.84 -13.49
C LYS A 117 -9.19 -4.28 -12.37
N TYR A 118 -8.18 -3.52 -12.75
CA TYR A 118 -7.26 -2.91 -11.81
C TYR A 118 -7.57 -1.43 -11.79
N LEU A 119 -7.72 -0.86 -10.60
CA LEU A 119 -7.90 0.58 -10.47
C LEU A 119 -6.64 1.19 -9.89
N THR A 120 -6.13 2.20 -10.57
CA THR A 120 -5.08 3.06 -10.07
C THR A 120 -5.68 4.41 -9.70
N LEU A 121 -5.51 4.81 -8.44
CA LEU A 121 -5.96 6.09 -7.90
C LEU A 121 -4.77 6.99 -7.59
N LEU A 122 -4.91 8.28 -7.87
CA LEU A 122 -4.08 9.33 -7.29
C LEU A 122 -4.92 10.05 -6.24
N ILE A 123 -4.45 10.07 -5.00
CA ILE A 123 -5.18 10.51 -3.81
C ILE A 123 -4.41 11.61 -3.10
N GLU A 124 -5.12 12.65 -2.65
CA GLU A 124 -4.63 13.61 -1.68
C GLU A 124 -4.92 13.12 -0.26
N ILE A 125 -3.87 12.94 0.54
CA ILE A 125 -3.97 12.37 1.90
C ILE A 125 -4.60 13.39 2.86
N HIS A 126 -4.31 14.68 2.67
CA HIS A 126 -4.82 15.79 3.48
C HIS A 126 -5.54 16.80 2.57
N PRO A 127 -6.74 16.48 2.06
CA PRO A 127 -7.40 17.30 1.05
C PRO A 127 -7.84 18.65 1.63
N ILE A 128 -7.53 19.73 0.91
CA ILE A 128 -7.94 21.09 1.31
C ILE A 128 -9.43 21.34 0.97
N ASN A 129 -9.95 20.72 -0.08
CA ASN A 129 -11.28 20.99 -0.65
C ASN A 129 -12.25 19.79 -0.56
N ASN A 130 -12.04 18.89 0.40
CA ASN A 130 -12.77 17.63 0.56
C ASN A 130 -12.68 16.63 -0.62
N VAL A 131 -11.98 16.98 -1.72
CA VAL A 131 -11.73 16.06 -2.83
C VAL A 131 -10.50 15.23 -2.51
N ARG A 132 -10.70 13.93 -2.22
CA ARG A 132 -9.59 13.00 -1.94
C ARG A 132 -9.00 12.40 -3.20
N VAL A 133 -9.83 12.00 -4.17
CA VAL A 133 -9.35 11.32 -5.38
C VAL A 133 -9.17 12.35 -6.49
N LEU A 134 -7.92 12.59 -6.87
CA LEU A 134 -7.55 13.53 -7.92
C LEU A 134 -7.63 12.90 -9.31
N LYS A 135 -7.36 11.59 -9.41
CA LYS A 135 -7.42 10.84 -10.66
C LYS A 135 -7.71 9.37 -10.42
N ALA A 136 -8.45 8.75 -11.35
CA ALA A 136 -8.69 7.32 -11.41
C ALA A 136 -8.39 6.80 -12.81
N VAL A 137 -7.74 5.64 -12.91
CA VAL A 137 -7.40 4.97 -14.17
C VAL A 137 -7.71 3.48 -14.03
N ASP A 138 -8.53 2.93 -14.91
CA ASP A 138 -8.94 1.52 -14.92
C ASP A 138 -7.92 0.63 -15.64
N SER A 139 -6.68 0.62 -15.15
CA SER A 139 -5.60 -0.27 -15.62
C SER A 139 -4.61 -0.60 -14.49
N CYS A 140 -3.92 -1.73 -14.61
CA CYS A 140 -2.83 -2.09 -13.70
C CYS A 140 -1.62 -1.26 -14.06
N VAL A 141 -1.27 -0.35 -13.18
CA VAL A 141 -0.12 0.49 -13.40
C VAL A 141 0.83 0.32 -12.23
N ARG A 142 2.09 -0.02 -12.51
CA ARG A 142 3.11 0.16 -11.48
C ARG A 142 3.38 1.64 -11.32
N VAL A 143 3.19 2.11 -10.10
CA VAL A 143 3.39 3.53 -9.81
C VAL A 143 4.66 3.71 -9.01
N GLN A 144 5.51 4.59 -9.50
CA GLN A 144 6.67 5.07 -8.75
C GLN A 144 6.75 6.58 -8.83
N VAL A 145 6.89 7.23 -7.67
CA VAL A 145 7.25 8.64 -7.62
C VAL A 145 8.71 8.79 -8.05
N LYS A 146 8.92 9.61 -9.09
CA LYS A 146 10.24 10.09 -9.47
C LYS A 146 10.51 11.40 -8.75
N TYR A 147 11.67 11.46 -8.12
CA TYR A 147 12.25 12.68 -7.58
C TYR A 147 13.25 13.24 -8.61
N PRO A 148 13.04 14.44 -9.15
CA PRO A 148 14.07 15.14 -9.91
C PRO A 148 15.25 15.41 -8.99
N THR A 149 16.47 15.31 -9.52
CA THR A 149 17.69 15.61 -8.77
C THR A 149 17.81 17.09 -8.37
N ASN A 150 16.97 18.00 -8.89
CA ASN A 150 17.05 19.44 -8.61
C ASN A 150 15.71 20.23 -8.57
N LEU A 151 14.55 19.58 -8.47
CA LEU A 151 13.25 20.26 -8.33
C LEU A 151 12.34 19.46 -7.40
N LYS A 152 11.64 20.14 -6.47
CA LYS A 152 10.67 19.56 -5.51
C LYS A 152 9.41 18.95 -6.17
N ILE A 153 9.43 18.70 -7.47
CA ILE A 153 8.26 18.23 -8.21
C ILE A 153 8.30 16.71 -8.25
N SER A 154 7.54 16.07 -7.37
CA SER A 154 7.33 14.62 -7.39
C SER A 154 6.47 14.23 -8.61
N LEU A 155 7.00 13.43 -9.53
CA LEU A 155 6.28 12.95 -10.72
C LEU A 155 5.88 11.48 -10.55
N PHE A 156 4.59 11.21 -10.50
CA PHE A 156 4.07 9.83 -10.55
C PHE A 156 4.20 9.31 -11.98
N ASN A 157 5.08 8.31 -12.19
CA ASN A 157 5.09 7.60 -13.46
C ASN A 157 4.11 6.44 -13.32
N LEU A 158 3.03 6.54 -14.08
CA LEU A 158 2.17 5.41 -14.34
C LEU A 158 2.75 4.65 -15.55
N LEU A 159 3.44 3.54 -15.31
CA LEU A 159 3.89 2.64 -16.38
C LEU A 159 2.77 1.61 -16.65
N CYS A 160 2.19 1.67 -17.86
CA CYS A 160 1.31 0.65 -18.43
C CYS A 160 2.13 -0.31 -19.30
#